data_AF-A0A9E5JF05-F1
#
_entry.id   AF-A0A9E5JF05-F1
#
_cell.length_a   1.000
_cell.length_b   1.000
_cell.length_c   1.000
_cell.angle_alpha   90.00
_cell.angle_beta   90.00
_cell.angle_gamma   90.00
#
_symmetry.space_group_name_H-M   'P 1'
#
loop_
_entity.id
_entity.type
_entity.pdbx_description
1 polymer ?
#
loop_
_entity_poly.entity_id
_entity_poly.type
_entity_poly.pdbx_seq_one_letter_code
_entity_poly.pdbx_strand_id
1 'polypeptide(L)' 'ERLPCTLTLVRGGVSPVVDDADVAELRRRKPDAIVHLVDGAGHSVQGDRPRELAELVRREL' A
#
# COMPACT_ATOMS: atom_id res chain seq x y z
N GLU A 1 19.15 -6.67 -3.95
CA GLU A 1 19.58 -5.25 -3.93
C GLU A 1 18.54 -4.43 -3.17
N ARG A 2 18.93 -3.41 -2.41
CA ARG A 2 18.00 -2.55 -1.67
C ARG A 2 17.57 -1.38 -2.57
N LEU A 3 16.27 -1.11 -2.65
CA LEU A 3 15.73 0.03 -3.41
C LEU A 3 16.15 1.34 -2.74
N PRO A 4 16.87 2.25 -3.43
CA PRO A 4 17.38 3.48 -2.83
C PRO A 4 16.34 4.60 -2.73
N CYS A 5 15.07 4.33 -3.06
CA CYS A 5 13.98 5.29 -3.03
C CYS A 5 13.02 5.05 -1.87
N THR A 6 12.21 6.07 -1.58
CA THR A 6 11.01 5.91 -0.76
C THR A 6 10.05 4.95 -1.47
N LEU A 7 9.47 4.03 -0.70
CA LEU A 7 8.54 3.04 -1.21
C LEU A 7 7.28 3.08 -0.37
N THR A 8 6.14 3.28 -1.04
CA THR A 8 4.82 3.34 -0.42
C THR A 8 3.96 2.22 -0.97
N LEU A 9 3.44 1.37 -0.09
CA LEU A 9 2.45 0.35 -0.40
C LEU A 9 1.06 0.87 -0.03
N VAL A 10 0.15 0.91 -1.00
CA VAL A 10 -1.28 1.16 -0.76
C VAL A 10 -2.04 -0.14 -0.93
N ARG A 11 -2.69 -0.61 0.13
CA ARG A 11 -3.40 -1.89 0.18
C ARG A 11 -4.86 -1.65 0.57
N GLY A 12 -5.79 -2.38 -0.05
CA GLY A 12 -7.18 -2.38 0.40
C GLY A 12 -7.40 -3.19 1.67
N GLY A 13 -8.18 -2.64 2.60
CA GLY A 13 -8.44 -3.20 3.93
C GLY A 13 -9.11 -4.56 3.93
N VAL A 14 -9.85 -4.89 2.86
CA VAL A 14 -10.53 -6.18 2.68
C VAL A 14 -9.97 -6.96 1.49
N SER A 15 -8.75 -6.65 1.05
CA SER A 15 -8.10 -7.36 -0.06
C SER A 15 -7.89 -8.83 0.28
N PRO A 16 -8.34 -9.78 -0.58
CA PRO A 16 -8.08 -11.20 -0.40
C PRO A 16 -6.77 -11.67 -1.09
N VAL A 17 -6.04 -10.75 -1.74
CA VAL A 17 -4.87 -11.08 -2.58
C VAL A 17 -3.56 -10.65 -1.92
N VAL A 18 -3.56 -9.48 -1.29
CA VAL A 18 -2.42 -8.98 -0.52
C VAL A 18 -2.85 -8.91 0.93
N ASP A 19 -2.08 -9.53 1.83
CA ASP A 19 -2.42 -9.68 3.24
C ASP A 19 -1.39 -9.05 4.20
N ASP A 20 -1.54 -9.31 5.51
CA ASP A 20 -0.61 -8.81 6.53
C ASP A 20 0.76 -9.51 6.46
N ALA A 21 0.82 -10.75 5.96
CA ALA A 21 2.06 -11.48 5.77
C ALA A 21 2.91 -10.87 4.66
N ASP A 22 2.27 -10.38 3.59
CA ASP A 22 2.94 -9.63 2.52
C ASP A 22 3.50 -8.29 3.02
N VAL A 23 2.73 -7.57 3.85
CA VAL A 23 3.20 -6.33 4.50
C VAL A 23 4.39 -6.62 5.41
N ALA A 24 4.36 -7.74 6.14
CA ALA A 24 5.47 -8.17 6.99
C ALA A 24 6.72 -8.49 6.15
N GLU A 25 6.57 -9.17 5.01
CA GLU A 25 7.70 -9.44 4.10
C GLU A 25 8.28 -8.16 3.50
N LEU A 26 7.41 -7.22 3.08
CA LEU A 26 7.85 -5.91 2.61
C LEU A 26 8.70 -5.20 3.66
N ARG A 27 8.22 -5.13 4.91
CA ARG A 27 8.96 -4.48 6.01
C ARG A 27 10.25 -5.21 6.38
N ARG A 28 10.33 -6.54 6.22
CA ARG A 28 11.60 -7.27 6.38
C ARG A 28 12.64 -6.82 5.35
N ARG A 29 12.24 -6.58 4.09
CA ARG A 29 13.15 -6.20 2.99
C ARG A 29 13.41 -4.69 2.90
N LYS A 30 12.42 -3.86 3.24
CA LYS A 30 12.45 -2.38 3.23
C LYS A 30 11.80 -1.86 4.53
N PRO A 31 12.55 -1.81 5.64
CA PRO A 31 12.00 -1.47 6.96
C PRO A 31 11.36 -0.08 7.06
N ASP A 32 11.79 0.84 6.20
CA ASP A 32 11.31 2.22 6.07
C ASP A 32 10.23 2.38 5.00
N ALA A 33 9.62 1.30 4.51
CA ALA A 33 8.46 1.37 3.62
C ALA A 33 7.24 1.94 4.35
N ILE A 34 6.53 2.84 3.68
CA ILE A 34 5.27 3.41 4.15
C ILE A 34 4.14 2.49 3.70
N VAL A 35 3.17 2.22 4.58
CA VAL A 35 2.04 1.33 4.28
C VAL A 35 0.75 2.04 4.63
N HIS A 36 -0.10 2.23 3.61
CA HIS A 36 -1.44 2.78 3.75
C HIS A 36 -2.47 1.68 3.56
N LEU A 37 -3.38 1.54 4.53
CA LEU A 37 -4.54 0.67 4.43
C LEU A 37 -5.76 1.52 4.05
N VAL A 38 -6.45 1.14 2.97
CA VAL A 38 -7.66 1.84 2.52
C VAL A 38 -8.88 1.02 2.92
N ASP A 39 -9.61 1.50 3.93
CA ASP A 39 -10.74 0.77 4.48
C ASP A 39 -11.87 0.49 3.47
N GLY A 40 -12.43 -0.71 3.56
CA GLY A 40 -13.46 -1.22 2.66
C GLY A 40 -13.06 -1.39 1.18
N ALA A 41 -11.80 -1.14 0.80
CA ALA A 41 -11.29 -1.45 -0.54
C ALA A 41 -10.81 -2.91 -0.64
N GLY A 42 -11.10 -3.57 -1.76
CA GLY A 42 -10.57 -4.87 -2.12
C GLY A 42 -9.17 -4.78 -2.72
N HIS A 43 -8.83 -5.70 -3.63
CA HIS A 43 -7.52 -5.68 -4.30
C HIS A 43 -7.36 -4.50 -5.27
N SER A 44 -8.45 -4.05 -5.88
CA SER A 44 -8.45 -2.98 -6.87
C SER A 44 -8.76 -1.62 -6.24
N VAL A 45 -7.86 -1.10 -5.40
CA VAL A 45 -8.05 0.17 -4.67
C VAL A 45 -8.38 1.34 -5.61
N GLN A 46 -7.78 1.40 -6.79
CA GLN A 46 -8.04 2.43 -7.80
C GLN A 46 -9.47 2.37 -8.37
N GLY A 47 -10.12 1.21 -8.34
CA GLY A 47 -11.52 1.04 -8.75
C GLY A 47 -12.48 1.29 -7.59
N ASP A 48 -12.15 0.75 -6.42
CA ASP A 48 -13.03 0.78 -5.24
C ASP A 48 -13.04 2.14 -4.55
N ARG A 49 -11.87 2.78 -4.44
CA ARG A 49 -11.60 4.03 -3.68
C ARG A 49 -10.70 4.99 -4.49
N PRO A 50 -11.11 5.41 -5.70
CA PRO A 50 -10.28 6.21 -6.60
C PRO A 50 -9.86 7.56 -6.02
N ARG A 51 -10.74 8.21 -5.23
CA ARG A 51 -10.46 9.55 -4.68
C ARG A 51 -9.47 9.46 -3.51
N GLU A 52 -9.66 8.48 -2.63
CA GLU A 52 -8.75 8.22 -1.51
C GLU A 52 -7.35 7.86 -2.01
N LEU A 53 -7.26 6.99 -3.03
CA LEU A 53 -5.98 6.68 -3.67
C LEU A 53 -5.32 7.93 -4.26
N ALA A 54 -6.09 8.78 -4.94
CA ALA A 54 -5.56 10.02 -5.51
C ALA A 54 -5.01 10.97 -4.43
N GLU A 55 -5.69 11.09 -3.28
CA GLU A 55 -5.17 11.87 -2.15
C GLU A 55 -3.88 11.29 -1.56
N LEU A 56 -3.79 9.97 -1.44
CA LEU A 56 -2.56 9.30 -0.99
C LEU A 56 -1.40 9.58 -1.94
N VAL A 57 -1.61 9.43 -3.26
CA VAL A 57 -0.57 9.73 -4.25
C VAL A 57 -0.10 11.19 -4.16
N ARG A 58 -1.01 12.16 -3.98
CA ARG A 58 -0.61 13.57 -3.82
C ARG A 58 0.18 13.85 -2.55
N ARG A 59 0.04 13.03 -1.49
CA ARG A 59 0.80 13.19 -0.24
C ARG A 59 2.20 12.60 -0.31
N GLU A 60 2.40 11.61 -1.17
CA GLU A 60 3.63 10.82 -1.27
C GLU A 60 4.55 11.29 -2.41
N LEU A 61 4.05 12.17 -3.28
CA LEU A 61 4.82 12.91 -4.29
C LEU A 61 5.40 14.20 -3.70
#